data_AF-A0A9W7F5P2-F1
#
_entry.id   AF-A0A9W7F5P2-F1
#
_cell.length_a   1.000
_cell.length_b   1.000
_cell.length_c   1.000
_cell.angle_alpha   90.00
_cell.angle_beta   90.00
_cell.angle_gamma   90.00
#
_symmetry.space_group_name_H-M   'P 1'
#
loop_
_entity.id
_entity.type
_entity.pdbx_description
1 polymer ?
#
loop_
_entity_poly.entity_id
_entity_poly.type
_entity_poly.pdbx_seq_one_letter_code
_entity_poly.pdbx_strand_id
1 'polypeptide(L)'
;MFVAPMSGDGGRFMYRCSGLAVFGGKDAGVDWEGKERDVEEEDRAALDQMSGVICEQFDDVKVLNEDYGFRCLAPDDVPLIGRTKYDNLYLNTGHGSKGWTMGAGAGKLCSQLVLGLETEIDSRWYDPLRF
;
A
#
# COMPACT_ATOMS: atom_id res chain seq x y z
N MET A 1 17.50 -3.87 3.76
CA MET A 1 16.29 -3.09 4.10
C MET A 1 16.01 -3.34 5.56
N PHE A 2 16.28 -2.36 6.43
CA PHE A 2 15.99 -2.45 7.86
C PHE A 2 14.76 -1.58 8.14
N VAL A 3 13.71 -2.20 8.68
CA VAL A 3 12.53 -1.53 9.20
C VAL A 3 12.65 -1.58 10.71
N ALA A 4 12.83 -0.43 11.35
CA ALA A 4 12.82 -0.32 12.80
C ALA A 4 11.43 0.19 13.23
N PRO A 5 10.72 -0.51 14.13
CA PRO A 5 9.50 0.02 14.72
C PRO A 5 9.87 1.09 15.76
N MET A 6 9.24 2.26 15.70
CA MET A 6 9.19 3.18 16.83
C MET A 6 8.02 2.77 17.73
N SER A 7 8.25 2.71 19.03
CA SER A 7 7.21 2.49 20.04
C SER A 7 6.37 3.77 20.20
N GLY A 8 5.15 3.77 19.67
CA GLY A 8 4.17 4.85 19.81
C GLY A 8 3.43 5.15 18.50
N ASP A 9 2.10 5.03 18.52
CA ASP A 9 1.13 5.46 17.49
C ASP A 9 1.45 5.24 16.00
N GLY A 10 1.87 4.02 15.64
CA GLY A 10 1.63 3.47 14.30
C GLY A 10 2.51 3.98 13.15
N GLY A 11 3.43 4.91 13.40
CA GLY A 11 4.41 5.35 12.41
C GLY A 11 5.37 4.21 12.01
N ARG A 12 5.48 3.92 10.71
CA ARG A 12 6.48 2.97 10.18
C ARG A 12 7.62 3.74 9.52
N PHE A 13 8.85 3.36 9.87
CA PHE A 13 10.07 3.98 9.38
C PHE A 13 10.89 2.99 8.54
N MET A 14 11.43 3.42 7.40
CA MET A 14 12.26 2.58 6.54
C MET A 14 13.56 3.28 6.11
N TYR A 15 14.72 2.67 6.43
CA TYR A 15 16.02 3.10 5.93
C TYR A 15 16.35 2.37 4.62
N ARG A 16 16.77 3.12 3.60
CA ARG A 16 17.40 2.60 2.39
C ARG A 16 18.93 2.79 2.48
N CYS A 17 19.68 1.83 1.94
CA CYS A 17 21.15 1.85 1.94
C CYS A 17 21.77 3.06 1.20
N SER A 18 20.96 3.85 0.49
CA SER A 18 21.37 5.07 -0.23
C SER A 18 21.40 6.32 0.66
N GLY A 19 21.24 6.20 1.98
CA GLY A 19 21.09 7.34 2.89
C GLY A 19 19.70 7.99 2.83
N LEU A 20 18.71 7.31 2.24
CA LEU A 20 17.33 7.80 2.17
C LEU A 20 16.49 7.15 3.27
N ALA A 21 15.82 8.00 4.04
CA ALA A 21 14.77 7.62 4.96
C ALA A 21 13.41 7.84 4.29
N VAL A 22 12.51 6.86 4.39
CA VAL A 22 11.10 7.02 4.02
C VAL A 22 10.26 6.85 5.28
N PHE A 23 9.44 7.86 5.54
CA PHE A 23 8.51 7.88 6.66
C PHE A 23 7.11 7.54 6.15
N GLY A 24 6.38 6.74 6.92
CA GLY A 24 5.00 6.37 6.59
C GLY A 24 4.08 7.59 6.56
N GLY A 25 3.28 7.70 5.50
CA GLY A 25 2.24 8.71 5.38
C GLY A 25 0.95 8.35 6.12
N LYS A 26 0.07 9.34 6.28
CA LYS A 26 -1.26 9.23 6.90
C LYS A 26 -2.29 8.64 5.93
N ASP A 27 -3.25 7.88 6.46
CA ASP A 27 -4.41 7.41 5.70
C ASP A 27 -5.43 8.55 5.64
N ALA A 28 -5.46 9.28 4.52
CA ALA A 28 -6.29 10.47 4.39
C ALA A 28 -7.79 10.20 4.15
N GLY A 29 -8.19 8.93 3.94
CA GLY A 29 -9.54 8.59 3.48
C GLY A 29 -9.75 8.87 1.99
N VAL A 30 -10.92 8.50 1.45
CA VAL A 30 -11.25 8.68 0.03
C VAL A 30 -12.38 9.71 -0.08
N ASP A 31 -12.15 10.77 -0.87
CA ASP A 31 -13.24 11.59 -1.38
C ASP A 31 -13.92 10.82 -2.51
N TRP A 32 -15.19 10.46 -2.30
CA TRP A 32 -15.99 9.64 -3.23
C TRP A 32 -16.29 10.36 -4.55
N GLU A 33 -15.96 11.65 -4.67
CA GLU A 33 -16.01 12.38 -5.94
C GLU A 33 -14.87 12.02 -6.90
N GLY A 34 -13.88 11.21 -6.47
CA GLY A 34 -12.84 10.67 -7.34
C GLY A 34 -11.86 11.71 -7.90
N LYS A 35 -11.88 12.93 -7.36
CA LYS A 35 -10.87 13.95 -7.64
C LYS A 35 -9.59 13.58 -6.91
N GLU A 36 -8.45 13.86 -7.55
CA GLU A 36 -7.19 13.94 -6.83
C GLU A 36 -7.40 14.94 -5.69
N ARG A 37 -7.37 14.45 -4.45
CA ARG A 37 -7.67 15.31 -3.32
C ARG A 37 -6.47 16.22 -3.12
N ASP A 38 -6.68 17.52 -3.31
CA ASP A 38 -5.71 18.52 -2.89
C ASP A 38 -5.37 18.26 -1.43
N VAL A 39 -4.08 18.23 -1.11
CA VAL A 39 -3.62 17.97 0.25
C VAL A 39 -4.26 18.99 1.18
N GLU A 40 -5.20 18.55 2.02
CA GLU A 40 -5.89 19.45 2.93
C GLU A 40 -4.90 20.05 3.94
N GLU A 41 -5.25 21.20 4.51
CA GLU A 41 -4.41 21.90 5.50
C GLU A 41 -4.02 20.98 6.68
N GLU A 42 -4.91 20.07 7.09
CA GLU A 42 -4.64 19.06 8.12
C GLU A 42 -3.61 17.99 7.69
N ASP A 43 -3.60 17.59 6.42
CA ASP A 43 -2.66 16.59 5.92
C ASP A 43 -1.26 17.22 5.76
N ARG A 44 -1.20 18.50 5.37
CA ARG A 44 0.03 19.31 5.44
C ARG A 44 0.53 19.51 6.86
N ALA A 45 -0.35 19.83 7.81
CA ALA A 45 0.04 20.00 9.21
C ALA A 45 0.66 18.72 9.79
N ALA A 46 0.14 17.55 9.42
CA ALA A 46 0.72 16.27 9.82
C ALA A 46 2.11 16.02 9.22
N LEU A 47 2.31 16.40 7.95
CA LEU A 47 3.61 16.31 7.28
C LEU A 47 4.63 17.29 7.86
N ASP A 48 4.21 18.52 8.16
CA ASP A 48 5.04 19.54 8.81
C ASP A 48 5.45 19.11 10.22
N GLN A 49 4.51 18.58 11.01
CA GLN A 49 4.81 18.03 12.33
C GLN A 49 5.83 16.90 12.23
N MET A 50 5.64 15.97 11.28
CA MET A 50 6.57 14.86 11.10
C MET A 50 7.95 15.35 10.67
N SER A 51 8.00 16.30 9.74
CA SER A 51 9.25 16.94 9.28
C SER A 51 9.98 17.66 10.41
N GLY A 52 9.24 18.37 11.28
CA GLY A 52 9.79 19.03 12.46
C GLY A 52 10.46 18.04 13.41
N VAL A 53 9.78 16.94 13.77
CA VAL A 53 10.34 15.90 14.65
C VAL A 53 11.60 15.28 14.03
N ILE A 54 11.62 15.07 12.72
CA ILE A 54 12.79 14.50 12.02
C ILE A 54 13.99 15.44 12.10
N CYS A 55 13.79 16.71 11.79
CA CYS A 55 14.86 17.71 11.84
C CYS A 55 15.37 17.99 13.26
N GLU A 56 14.55 17.77 14.30
CA GLU A 56 15.00 17.83 15.69
C GLU A 56 15.83 16.61 16.11
N GLN A 57 15.51 15.42 15.59
CA GLN A 57 16.16 14.17 15.98
C GLN A 57 17.46 13.89 15.22
N PHE A 58 17.63 14.49 14.04
CA PHE A 58 18.73 14.19 13.14
C PHE A 58 19.35 15.47 12.59
N ASP A 59 20.64 15.67 12.88
CA ASP A 59 21.43 16.74 12.27
C ASP A 59 21.58 16.48 10.75
N ASP A 60 21.57 17.56 9.95
CA ASP A 60 21.86 17.54 8.51
C ASP A 60 20.89 16.72 7.62
N VAL A 61 19.60 16.65 8.00
CA VAL A 61 18.55 16.04 7.16
C VAL A 61 17.88 17.06 6.26
N LYS A 62 17.62 16.68 5.00
CA LYS A 62 16.86 17.46 4.04
C LYS A 62 15.64 16.68 3.57
N VAL A 63 14.45 17.30 3.67
CA VAL A 63 13.24 16.79 3.02
C VAL A 63 13.42 16.89 1.50
N LEU A 64 13.32 15.74 0.82
CA LEU A 64 13.53 15.67 -0.63
C LEU A 64 12.23 15.80 -1.42
N ASN A 65 11.19 15.10 -1.00
CA ASN A 65 9.90 15.05 -1.68
C ASN A 65 8.77 14.60 -0.75
N GLU A 66 7.55 14.97 -1.12
CA GLU A 66 6.30 14.53 -0.50
C GLU A 66 5.45 13.88 -1.60
N ASP A 67 5.02 12.65 -1.37
CA ASP A 67 4.25 11.87 -2.35
C ASP A 67 2.92 11.42 -1.76
N TYR A 68 1.92 11.28 -2.64
CA TYR A 68 0.60 10.74 -2.31
C TYR A 68 0.26 9.61 -3.27
N GLY A 69 -0.60 8.70 -2.84
CA GLY A 69 -1.02 7.57 -3.67
C GLY A 69 -2.32 6.95 -3.20
N PHE A 70 -3.13 6.52 -4.16
CA PHE A 70 -4.33 5.76 -3.88
C PHE A 70 -4.00 4.34 -3.52
N ARG A 71 -4.63 3.84 -2.45
CA ARG A 71 -4.63 2.41 -2.14
C ARG A 71 -5.83 1.77 -2.81
N CYS A 72 -5.60 0.74 -3.61
CA CYS A 72 -6.68 -0.08 -4.13
C CYS A 72 -7.09 -1.07 -3.05
N LEU A 73 -8.21 -0.84 -2.36
CA LEU A 73 -8.76 -1.75 -1.35
C LEU A 73 -9.97 -2.52 -1.90
N ALA A 74 -10.10 -3.78 -1.49
CA ALA A 74 -11.36 -4.52 -1.60
C ALA A 74 -12.28 -4.22 -0.39
N PRO A 75 -13.61 -4.43 -0.50
CA PRO A 75 -14.56 -4.14 0.58
C PRO A 75 -14.28 -4.84 1.91
N ASP A 76 -13.66 -6.02 1.87
CA ASP A 76 -13.30 -6.84 3.02
C ASP A 76 -11.80 -6.80 3.36
N ASP A 77 -11.01 -5.90 2.73
CA ASP A 77 -9.55 -5.80 2.86
C ASP A 77 -8.77 -7.06 2.42
N VAL A 78 -9.44 -7.99 1.72
CA VAL A 78 -8.83 -9.18 1.12
C VAL A 78 -8.65 -8.96 -0.39
N PRO A 79 -7.49 -9.27 -1.00
CA PRO A 79 -7.31 -9.09 -2.45
C PRO A 79 -8.34 -9.83 -3.30
N LEU A 80 -8.65 -9.26 -4.47
CA LEU A 80 -9.43 -9.90 -5.53
C LEU A 80 -8.45 -10.47 -6.56
N ILE A 81 -8.26 -11.79 -6.55
CA ILE A 81 -7.32 -12.51 -7.41
C ILE A 81 -8.03 -13.70 -8.05
N GLY A 82 -8.29 -13.62 -9.35
CA GLY A 82 -8.91 -14.74 -10.07
C GLY A 82 -9.66 -14.33 -11.33
N ARG A 83 -10.38 -15.29 -11.90
CA ARG A 83 -11.16 -15.10 -13.12
C ARG A 83 -12.41 -14.28 -12.83
N THR A 84 -12.82 -13.44 -13.76
CA THR A 84 -14.10 -12.73 -13.70
C THR A 84 -15.22 -13.54 -14.37
N LYS A 85 -16.45 -13.01 -14.38
CA LYS A 85 -17.56 -13.57 -15.16
C LYS A 85 -17.33 -13.52 -16.68
N TYR A 86 -16.35 -12.74 -17.14
CA TYR A 86 -16.01 -12.60 -18.56
C TYR A 86 -14.85 -13.53 -18.93
N ASP A 87 -14.97 -14.15 -20.10
CA ASP A 87 -13.94 -15.04 -20.61
C ASP A 87 -12.62 -14.30 -20.84
N ASN A 88 -11.52 -14.96 -20.48
CA ASN A 88 -10.16 -14.45 -20.62
C ASN A 88 -9.87 -13.13 -19.88
N LEU A 89 -10.68 -12.77 -18.87
CA LEU A 89 -10.44 -11.62 -18.00
C LEU A 89 -10.20 -12.08 -16.56
N TYR A 90 -9.05 -11.67 -16.02
CA TYR A 90 -8.59 -11.96 -14.67
C TYR A 90 -8.28 -10.68 -13.90
N LEU A 91 -8.48 -10.71 -12.59
CA LEU A 91 -8.17 -9.61 -11.69
C LEU A 91 -7.03 -10.01 -10.75
N ASN A 92 -6.24 -9.00 -10.37
CA ASN A 92 -5.24 -9.06 -9.31
C ASN A 92 -5.14 -7.66 -8.68
N THR A 93 -6.12 -7.30 -7.86
CA THR A 93 -6.29 -5.95 -7.30
C THR A 93 -6.81 -6.01 -5.86
N GLY A 94 -7.00 -4.85 -5.22
CA GLY A 94 -7.60 -4.76 -3.89
C GLY A 94 -6.63 -5.07 -2.74
N HIS A 95 -5.32 -4.96 -2.97
CA HIS A 95 -4.28 -5.33 -1.98
C HIS A 95 -4.10 -4.37 -0.80
N GLY A 96 -4.70 -3.18 -0.87
CA GLY A 96 -4.61 -2.15 0.17
C GLY A 96 -3.16 -1.83 0.57
N SER A 97 -2.93 -1.66 1.87
CA SER A 97 -1.60 -1.37 2.44
C SER A 97 -0.61 -2.54 2.36
N LYS A 98 -1.07 -3.73 1.95
CA LYS A 98 -0.30 -4.97 1.96
C LYS A 98 0.22 -5.36 0.58
N GLY A 99 -0.02 -4.55 -0.46
CA GLY A 99 0.34 -4.85 -1.84
C GLY A 99 1.82 -5.15 -2.07
N TRP A 100 2.72 -4.41 -1.41
CA TRP A 100 4.15 -4.68 -1.52
C TRP A 100 4.55 -6.03 -0.91
N THR A 101 3.98 -6.35 0.25
CA THR A 101 4.25 -7.61 0.97
C THR A 101 3.72 -8.82 0.20
N MET A 102 2.53 -8.71 -0.37
CA MET A 102 1.84 -9.84 -1.02
C MET A 102 2.11 -9.94 -2.52
N GLY A 103 2.73 -8.94 -3.15
CA GLY A 103 2.83 -8.80 -4.60
C GLY A 103 3.38 -10.03 -5.33
N ALA A 104 4.46 -10.63 -4.82
CA ALA A 104 5.06 -11.82 -5.42
C ALA A 104 4.13 -13.05 -5.34
N GLY A 105 3.51 -13.27 -4.17
CA GLY A 105 2.57 -14.39 -3.97
C GLY A 105 1.30 -14.21 -4.80
N ALA A 106 0.78 -12.99 -4.87
CA ALA A 106 -0.39 -12.66 -5.68
C ALA A 106 -0.13 -12.82 -7.18
N GLY A 107 1.03 -12.39 -7.66
CA GLY A 107 1.44 -12.59 -9.06
C GLY A 107 1.55 -14.07 -9.41
N LYS A 108 2.15 -14.87 -8.52
CA LYS A 108 2.25 -16.32 -8.69
C LYS A 108 0.85 -16.97 -8.74
N LEU A 109 -0.02 -16.67 -7.78
CA LEU A 109 -1.39 -17.19 -7.75
C LEU A 109 -2.15 -16.83 -9.04
N CYS A 110 -2.10 -15.57 -9.46
CA CYS A 110 -2.75 -15.12 -10.69
C CYS A 110 -2.21 -15.88 -11.92
N SER A 111 -0.90 -16.07 -12.03
CA SER A 111 -0.30 -16.81 -13.13
C SER A 111 -0.74 -18.28 -13.19
N GLN A 112 -0.85 -18.96 -12.04
CA GLN A 112 -1.36 -20.32 -11.96
C GLN A 112 -2.82 -20.40 -12.43
N LEU A 113 -3.67 -19.45 -12.00
CA LEU A 113 -5.07 -19.38 -12.41
C LEU A 113 -5.26 -19.10 -13.90
N VAL A 114 -4.41 -18.25 -14.49
CA VAL A 114 -4.42 -17.94 -15.93
C VAL A 114 -4.00 -19.16 -16.75
N LEU A 115 -3.00 -19.90 -16.29
CA LEU A 115 -2.47 -21.07 -16.99
C LEU A 115 -3.25 -22.36 -16.72
N GLY A 116 -4.27 -22.34 -15.84
CA GLY A 116 -5.01 -23.53 -15.44
C GLY A 116 -4.18 -24.54 -14.64
N LEU A 117 -3.16 -24.05 -13.92
CA LEU A 117 -2.29 -24.86 -13.07
C LEU A 117 -2.90 -25.03 -11.67
N GLU A 118 -2.48 -26.08 -10.97
CA GLU A 118 -2.80 -26.26 -9.55
C GLU A 118 -2.20 -25.10 -8.73
N THR A 119 -3.01 -24.54 -7.83
CA THR A 119 -2.61 -23.42 -6.97
C THR A 119 -1.98 -23.91 -5.68
N GLU A 120 -0.90 -23.27 -5.22
CA GLU A 120 -0.23 -23.65 -3.96
C GLU A 120 -1.01 -23.23 -2.70
N ILE A 121 -1.92 -22.27 -2.86
CA ILE A 121 -2.81 -21.79 -1.81
C ILE A 121 -4.26 -21.90 -2.30
N ASP A 122 -5.19 -21.99 -1.37
CA ASP A 122 -6.62 -22.04 -1.68
C ASP A 122 -7.08 -20.70 -2.27
N SER A 123 -7.33 -20.71 -3.58
CA SER A 123 -7.68 -19.51 -4.35
C SER A 123 -9.08 -18.97 -4.03
N ARG A 124 -9.97 -19.78 -3.43
CA ARG A 124 -11.38 -19.41 -3.18
C ARG A 124 -11.52 -18.21 -2.25
N TRP A 125 -10.58 -18.02 -1.32
CA TRP A 125 -10.56 -16.86 -0.41
C TRP A 125 -10.32 -15.53 -1.15
N TYR A 126 -9.77 -15.59 -2.36
CA TYR A 126 -9.43 -14.43 -3.18
C TYR A 126 -10.35 -14.26 -4.38
N ASP A 127 -11.39 -15.11 -4.53
CA ASP A 127 -12.28 -15.09 -5.68
C ASP A 127 -12.88 -13.68 -5.89
N PRO A 128 -12.71 -13.06 -7.07
CA PRO A 128 -13.34 -11.78 -7.37
C PRO A 128 -14.87 -11.79 -7.34
N LEU A 129 -15.51 -12.97 -7.42
CA LEU A 129 -16.95 -13.16 -7.42
C LEU A 129 -17.52 -13.57 -6.06
N ARG A 130 -16.78 -13.37 -4.97
CA ARG A 130 -17.23 -13.70 -3.60
C ARG A 130 -18.30 -12.75 -3.03
N PHE A 131 -18.76 -11.78 -3.82
CA PHE A 131 -19.77 -10.77 -3.48
C PHE A 131 -20.92 -10.78 -4.49
#